data_AF-A0A719SZH0-F1
#
_entry.id   AF-A0A719SZH0-F1
#
_cell.length_a   1.000
_cell.length_b   1.000
_cell.length_c   1.000
_cell.angle_alpha   90.00
_cell.angle_beta   90.00
_cell.angle_gamma   90.00
#
_symmetry.space_group_name_H-M   'P 1'
#
loop_
_entity.id
_entity.type
_entity.pdbx_description
1 polymer ?
#
loop_
_entity_poly.entity_id
_entity_poly.type
_entity_poly.pdbx_seq_one_letter_code
_entity_poly.pdbx_strand_id
1 'polypeptide(L)' 'MKRLIPVALLTTLLAGCAHDSPCVPVYDDQGRLVHTNTCMKGTTQDNWETAGAIAGGAAAVAGLTMGIIALSK' A
#
# COMPACT_ATOMS: atom_id res chain seq x y z
N MET A 1 -23.93 10.91 1.49
CA MET A 1 -23.72 9.46 1.23
C MET A 1 -23.56 9.10 -0.24
N LYS A 2 -24.30 9.69 -1.21
CA LYS A 2 -24.19 9.35 -2.65
C LYS A 2 -22.80 9.54 -3.28
N ARG A 3 -21.95 10.42 -2.73
CA ARG A 3 -20.57 10.67 -3.23
C ARG A 3 -19.51 9.72 -2.67
N LEU A 4 -19.84 8.91 -1.66
CA LEU A 4 -18.87 8.01 -1.01
C LEU A 4 -18.69 6.70 -1.80
N ILE A 5 -19.76 6.23 -2.44
CA ILE A 5 -19.76 5.05 -3.30
C ILE A 5 -18.76 5.19 -4.48
N PRO A 6 -18.79 6.28 -5.28
CA PRO A 6 -17.83 6.42 -6.38
C PRO A 6 -16.39 6.61 -5.89
N VAL A 7 -16.19 7.27 -4.74
CA VAL A 7 -14.85 7.43 -4.15
C VAL A 7 -14.30 6.09 -3.70
N ALA A 8 -15.11 5.26 -3.03
CA ALA A 8 -14.71 3.92 -2.61
C ALA A 8 -14.36 3.02 -3.81
N LEU A 9 -15.19 3.05 -4.86
CA LEU A 9 -14.93 2.34 -6.12
C LEU A 9 -13.64 2.80 -6.79
N LEU A 10 -13.37 4.10 -6.80
CA LEU A 10 -12.15 4.65 -7.38
C LEU A 10 -10.93 4.18 -6.58
N THR A 11 -11.00 4.20 -5.25
CA THR A 11 -9.89 3.75 -4.40
C THR A 11 -9.59 2.26 -4.54
N THR A 12 -10.60 1.40 -4.69
CA THR A 12 -10.37 -0.05 -4.88
C THR A 12 -9.81 -0.35 -6.27
N LEU A 13 -10.24 0.39 -7.31
CA LEU A 13 -9.69 0.28 -8.66
C LEU A 13 -8.21 0.69 -8.70
N LEU A 14 -7.84 1.83 -8.11
CA LEU A 14 -6.44 2.28 -8.09
C LEU A 14 -5.53 1.36 -7.27
N ALA A 15 -6.03 0.83 -6.15
CA ALA A 15 -5.28 -0.14 -5.35
C ALA A 15 -5.06 -1.47 -6.08
N GLY A 16 -6.04 -1.92 -6.88
CA GLY A 16 -5.93 -3.14 -7.69
C GLY A 16 -4.91 -3.05 -8.83
N CYS A 17 -4.63 -1.84 -9.33
CA CYS A 17 -3.64 -1.61 -10.38
C CYS A 17 -2.18 -1.53 -9.87
N ALA A 18 -1.97 -1.51 -8.56
CA ALA A 18 -0.65 -1.36 -7.96
C ALA A 18 0.01 -2.69 -7.59
N HIS A 19 -0.51 -3.84 -8.05
CA HIS A 19 -0.06 -5.13 -7.56
C HIS A 19 1.05 -5.75 -8.41
N ASP A 20 2.11 -6.15 -7.70
CA ASP A 20 3.23 -7.02 -8.03
C ASP A 20 3.97 -6.70 -9.33
N SER A 21 5.14 -6.13 -9.14
CA SER A 21 6.19 -6.08 -10.14
C SER A 21 6.48 -7.47 -10.71
N PRO A 22 6.67 -7.62 -12.03
CA PRO A 22 7.03 -8.91 -12.62
C PRO A 22 8.34 -9.40 -12.02
N CYS A 23 8.30 -10.52 -11.31
CA CYS A 23 9.48 -11.18 -10.80
C CYS A 23 10.18 -11.84 -11.98
N VAL A 24 11.44 -11.46 -12.25
CA VAL A 24 12.22 -12.03 -13.36
C VAL A 24 13.10 -13.15 -12.81
N PRO A 25 12.79 -14.43 -13.09
CA PRO A 25 13.67 -15.53 -12.73
C PRO A 25 14.95 -15.47 -13.55
N VAL A 26 16.12 -15.54 -12.89
CA VAL A 26 17.42 -15.62 -13.55
C VAL A 26 17.85 -17.09 -13.60
N TYR A 27 18.09 -17.59 -14.81
CA TYR A 27 18.55 -18.96 -15.06
C TYR A 27 20.03 -18.98 -15.47
N ASP A 28 20.72 -20.08 -15.16
CA ASP A 28 22.09 -20.34 -15.64
C ASP A 28 22.08 -20.90 -17.07
N ASP A 29 23.27 -21.10 -17.65
CA ASP A 29 23.43 -21.66 -19.00
C ASP A 29 22.91 -23.11 -19.12
N GLN A 30 22.62 -23.79 -18.00
CA GLN A 30 22.02 -25.12 -17.95
C GLN A 30 20.50 -25.07 -17.73
N GLY A 31 19.90 -23.87 -17.68
CA GLY A 31 18.48 -23.65 -17.47
C GLY A 31 18.00 -23.83 -16.02
N ARG A 32 18.91 -23.84 -15.04
CA ARG A 32 18.56 -23.95 -13.61
C ARG A 32 18.36 -22.56 -13.04
N LEU A 33 17.37 -22.42 -12.15
CA LEU A 33 17.09 -21.16 -11.48
C LEU A 33 18.23 -20.82 -10.50
N VAL A 34 19.03 -19.80 -10.81
CA VAL A 34 20.20 -19.39 -10.01
C VAL A 34 19.80 -18.39 -8.94
N HIS A 35 18.87 -17.49 -9.26
CA HIS A 35 18.34 -16.51 -8.34
C HIS A 35 16.96 -16.02 -8.80
N THR A 36 15.98 -16.05 -7.89
CA THR A 36 14.79 -15.20 -8.03
C THR A 36 15.19 -13.83 -7.50
N ASN A 37 15.55 -12.91 -8.40
CA ASN A 37 15.72 -11.53 -8.00
C ASN A 37 14.38 -11.10 -7.39
N THR A 38 14.41 -10.70 -6.12
CA THR A 38 13.25 -10.31 -5.34
C THR A 38 12.37 -9.44 -6.21
N CYS A 39 11.09 -9.79 -6.35
CA CYS A 39 10.12 -9.01 -7.10
C CYS A 39 10.33 -7.54 -6.74
N MET A 40 10.84 -6.75 -7.69
CA MET A 40 11.22 -5.35 -7.44
C MET A 40 9.93 -4.57 -7.27
N LYS A 41 9.39 -4.58 -6.05
CA LYS A 41 8.12 -3.96 -5.70
C LYS A 41 8.03 -2.60 -6.39
N GLY A 42 7.01 -2.44 -7.24
CA GLY A 42 6.95 -1.29 -8.13
C GLY A 42 6.97 -0.01 -7.29
N THR A 43 7.64 1.05 -7.76
CA THR A 43 7.70 2.35 -7.06
C THR A 43 6.30 2.84 -6.68
N THR A 44 5.29 2.54 -7.49
CA THR A 44 3.88 2.81 -7.18
C THR A 44 3.39 2.03 -5.96
N GLN A 45 3.67 0.74 -5.86
CA GLN A 45 3.28 -0.11 -4.71
C GLN A 45 3.97 0.33 -3.42
N ASP A 46 5.27 0.64 -3.47
CA ASP A 46 6.00 1.19 -2.32
C ASP A 46 5.45 2.54 -1.88
N ASN A 47 5.09 3.41 -2.83
CA ASN A 47 4.46 4.69 -2.53
C ASN A 47 3.08 4.51 -1.89
N TRP A 48 2.29 3.53 -2.32
CA TRP A 48 0.97 3.24 -1.74
C TRP A 48 1.05 2.67 -0.34
N GLU A 49 1.99 1.75 -0.08
CA GLU A 49 2.21 1.25 1.28
C GLU A 49 2.73 2.33 2.21
N THR A 50 3.65 3.18 1.72
CA THR A 50 4.15 4.34 2.47
C THR A 50 3.03 5.34 2.75
N ALA A 51 2.21 5.67 1.75
CA ALA A 51 1.06 6.56 1.90
C ALA A 51 0.03 5.98 2.87
N GLY A 52 -0.24 4.67 2.82
CA GLY A 52 -1.10 3.97 3.77
C GLY A 52 -0.57 4.02 5.19
N ALA A 53 0.73 3.80 5.39
CA ALA A 53 1.37 3.91 6.69
C ALA A 53 1.29 5.34 7.26
N ILE A 54 1.52 6.36 6.43
CA ILE A 54 1.40 7.77 6.82
C ILE A 54 -0.05 8.12 7.18
N ALA A 55 -1.01 7.72 6.35
CA ALA A 55 -2.43 7.97 6.58
C ALA A 55 -2.93 7.28 7.86
N GLY A 56 -2.54 6.03 8.10
CA GLY A 56 -2.85 5.30 9.32
C GLY A 56 -2.24 5.94 10.56
N GLY A 57 -0.97 6.36 10.48
CA GLY A 57 -0.30 7.09 11.56
C GLY A 57 -0.98 8.41 11.89
N ALA A 58 -1.33 9.21 10.88
CA ALA A 58 -2.04 10.47 11.07
C ALA A 58 -3.42 10.28 11.71
N ALA A 59 -4.18 9.26 11.28
CA ALA A 59 -5.47 8.92 11.87
C ALA A 59 -5.34 8.51 13.35
N ALA A 60 -4.32 7.73 13.70
CA ALA A 60 -4.06 7.31 15.08
C ALA A 60 -3.73 8.50 15.99
N VAL A 61 -2.90 9.44 15.53
CA VAL A 61 -2.54 10.67 16.27
C VAL A 61 -3.76 11.56 16.49
N ALA A 62 -4.58 11.74 15.45
CA ALA A 62 -5.81 12.52 15.56
C ALA A 62 -6.80 11.88 16.55
N GLY A 63 -6.98 10.56 16.49
CA GLY A 63 -7.82 9.80 17.40
C GLY A 63 -7.38 9.92 18.87
N LEU A 64 -6.08 9.78 19.13
CA LEU A 64 -5.50 9.96 20.47
C LEU A 64 -5.78 11.38 21.01
N THR A 65 -5.52 12.39 20.18
CA THR A 65 -5.69 13.81 20.58
C THR A 65 -7.15 14.11 20.92
N MET A 66 -8.08 13.67 20.09
CA MET A 66 -9.52 13.86 20.35
C MET A 66 -9.99 13.06 21.57
N GLY A 67 -9.44 11.87 21.80
CA GLY A 67 -9.73 11.07 23.00
C GLY A 67 -9.27 11.78 24.28
N ILE A 68 -8.08 12.37 24.29
CA ILE A 68 -7.57 13.15 25.43
C ILE A 68 -8.49 14.35 25.69
N ILE A 69 -8.86 15.10 24.65
CA ILE A 69 -9.76 16.26 24.78
C ILE A 69 -11.12 15.83 25.36
N ALA A 70 -11.67 14.71 24.89
CA ALA A 70 -12.94 14.18 25.37
C ALA A 70 -12.90 13.71 26.83
N LEU A 71 -11.75 13.25 27.32
CA LEU A 71 -11.54 12.86 28.72
C LEU A 71 -11.25 14.06 29.64
N SER A 72 -10.88 15.20 29.07
CA SER A 72 -10.46 16.41 29.80
C SER A 72 -11.56 17.47 29.92
N LYS A 73 -12.78 17.16 29.46
CA LYS A 73 -13.98 18.01 29.52
C LYS A 73 -15.10 17.28 30.24
#